data_AF-A0AAU3I8X8-F1
#
_entry.id   AF-A0AAU3I8X8-F1
#
_cell.length_a   1.000
_cell.length_b   1.000
_cell.length_c   1.000
_cell.angle_alpha   90.00
_cell.angle_beta   90.00
_cell.angle_gamma   90.00
#
_symmetry.space_group_name_H-M   'P 1'
#
loop_
_entity.id
_entity.type
_entity.pdbx_description
1 polymer ?
#
loop_
_entity_poly.entity_id
_entity_poly.type
_entity_poly.pdbx_seq_one_letter_code
_entity_poly.pdbx_strand_id
1 'polypeptide(L)'
;MTVPFVNNHGVPETGTEPCPCCHHMTLTHRGGFEMCEVCGWEDDGQDDHDADVIRGGPNGSMSLTEARRRFQSRQACDARCSPCR
;
A
#
# COMPACT_ATOMS: atom_id res chain seq x y z
N MET A 1 -4.35 9.60 -42.23
CA MET A 1 -3.22 9.99 -41.36
C MET A 1 -3.54 9.50 -39.98
N THR A 2 -3.15 8.27 -39.66
CA THR A 2 -3.44 7.63 -38.38
C THR A 2 -2.53 8.28 -37.34
N VAL A 3 -3.09 9.11 -36.46
CA VAL A 3 -2.34 9.61 -35.31
C VAL A 3 -2.05 8.41 -34.41
N PRO A 4 -0.78 8.12 -34.09
CA PRO A 4 -0.47 7.10 -33.11
C PRO A 4 -0.96 7.62 -31.75
N PHE A 5 -1.71 6.80 -31.03
CA PHE A 5 -2.05 7.07 -29.63
C PHE A 5 -0.77 6.94 -28.82
N VAL A 6 -0.05 8.04 -28.62
CA VAL A 6 1.13 8.08 -27.75
C VAL A 6 0.62 8.28 -26.33
N ASN A 7 0.69 7.23 -25.50
CA ASN A 7 0.77 7.45 -24.06
C ASN A 7 2.15 8.06 -23.78
N ASN A 8 2.17 9.29 -23.27
CA ASN A 8 3.39 10.06 -23.01
C ASN A 8 4.18 9.59 -21.76
N HIS A 9 3.91 8.39 -21.25
CA HIS A 9 4.45 7.88 -19.99
C HIS A 9 5.35 6.68 -20.27
N GLY A 10 6.61 6.96 -20.63
CA GLY A 10 7.65 5.95 -20.82
C GLY A 10 8.18 5.33 -19.51
N VAL A 11 7.35 5.17 -18.48
CA VAL A 11 7.71 4.48 -17.22
C VAL A 11 6.49 3.66 -16.79
N PRO A 12 6.63 2.38 -16.42
CA PRO A 12 5.54 1.64 -15.82
C PRO A 12 5.06 2.38 -14.57
N GLU A 13 3.74 2.56 -14.44
CA GLU A 13 3.03 3.08 -13.26
C GLU A 13 3.13 2.09 -12.07
N THR A 14 4.28 1.45 -11.90
CA THR A 14 4.58 0.54 -10.79
C THR A 14 5.23 1.37 -9.71
N GLY A 15 4.64 1.40 -8.51
CA GLY A 15 5.20 2.11 -7.38
C GLY A 15 6.68 1.81 -7.21
N THR A 16 7.46 2.84 -6.91
CA THR A 16 8.92 2.75 -6.71
C THR A 16 9.30 2.68 -5.25
N GLU A 17 8.36 2.97 -4.34
CA GLU A 17 8.59 3.01 -2.92
C GLU A 17 7.72 1.97 -2.19
N PRO A 18 8.28 1.32 -1.14
CA PRO A 18 7.56 0.32 -0.38
C PRO A 18 6.53 0.98 0.54
N CYS A 19 5.30 0.44 0.53
CA CYS A 19 4.29 0.82 1.50
C CYS A 19 4.76 0.47 2.94
N PRO A 20 4.67 1.39 3.92
CA PRO A 20 5.10 1.11 5.30
C PRO A 20 4.27 0.01 5.99
N CYS A 21 3.07 -0.29 5.47
CA CYS A 21 2.18 -1.31 6.02
C CYS A 21 2.49 -2.70 5.44
N CYS A 22 2.43 -2.86 4.11
CA CYS A 22 2.53 -4.17 3.46
C CYS A 22 3.85 -4.42 2.72
N HIS A 23 4.73 -3.42 2.64
CA HIS A 23 6.04 -3.47 1.97
C HIS A 23 5.98 -3.79 0.46
N HIS A 24 4.81 -3.70 -0.17
CA HIS A 24 4.69 -3.79 -1.62
C HIS A 24 5.07 -2.44 -2.25
N MET A 25 5.69 -2.48 -3.43
CA MET A 25 6.15 -1.32 -4.19
C MET A 25 4.95 -0.69 -4.92
N THR A 26 4.10 -0.01 -4.17
CA THR A 26 2.82 0.55 -4.66
C THR A 26 2.78 2.07 -4.59
N LEU A 27 3.77 2.70 -3.95
CA LEU A 27 3.81 4.14 -3.76
C LEU A 27 4.76 4.78 -4.76
N THR A 28 4.39 5.94 -5.29
CA THR A 28 5.28 6.76 -6.13
C THR A 28 6.33 7.45 -5.25
N HIS A 29 5.94 7.86 -4.03
CA HIS A 29 6.83 8.51 -3.07
C HIS A 29 6.38 8.30 -1.62
N ARG A 30 7.33 8.34 -0.68
CA ARG A 30 7.05 8.22 0.76
C ARG A 30 6.47 9.51 1.34
N GLY A 31 5.45 9.39 2.19
CA GLY A 31 4.71 10.50 2.82
C GLY A 31 3.82 11.28 1.86
N GLY A 32 3.47 10.67 0.71
CA GLY A 32 2.74 11.31 -0.37
C GLY A 32 1.23 11.37 -0.23
N PHE A 33 0.67 10.87 0.87
CA PHE A 33 -0.76 10.62 1.05
C PHE A 33 -1.34 9.70 -0.04
N GLU A 34 -0.51 8.85 -0.63
CA GLU A 34 -0.93 7.87 -1.61
C GLU A 34 -1.54 6.66 -0.89
N MET A 35 -2.68 6.18 -1.38
CA MET A 35 -3.31 4.95 -0.86
C MET A 35 -2.70 3.72 -1.53
N CYS A 36 -2.20 2.79 -0.71
CA CYS A 36 -1.70 1.51 -1.20
C CYS A 36 -2.85 0.64 -1.73
N GLU A 37 -2.81 0.29 -3.01
CA GLU A 37 -3.81 -0.57 -3.66
C GLU A 37 -3.86 -2.01 -3.12
N VAL A 38 -2.81 -2.49 -2.45
CA VAL A 38 -2.71 -3.85 -1.91
C VAL A 38 -3.34 -3.97 -0.52
N CYS A 39 -3.00 -3.03 0.37
CA CYS A 39 -3.42 -3.10 1.78
C CYS A 39 -4.45 -2.05 2.17
N GLY A 40 -4.65 -1.00 1.37
CA GLY A 40 -5.58 0.10 1.63
C GLY A 40 -5.06 1.15 2.61
N TRP A 41 -3.80 1.07 3.05
CA TRP A 41 -3.19 2.08 3.93
C TRP A 41 -2.79 3.32 3.15
N GLU A 42 -3.13 4.51 3.66
CA GLU A 42 -2.64 5.79 3.14
C GLU A 42 -1.27 6.12 3.73
N ASP A 43 -0.30 6.43 2.87
CA ASP A 43 1.03 6.83 3.31
C ASP A 43 1.07 8.30 3.76
N ASP A 44 0.65 8.53 4.99
CA ASP A 44 0.70 9.84 5.68
C ASP A 44 2.10 10.19 6.23
N GLY A 45 3.12 9.41 5.88
CA GLY A 45 4.51 9.57 6.33
C GLY A 45 4.80 8.96 7.71
N GLN A 46 3.88 8.17 8.27
CA GLN A 46 4.13 7.35 9.45
C GLN A 46 5.08 6.19 9.13
N ASP A 47 5.98 5.88 10.06
CA ASP A 47 6.93 4.76 9.95
C ASP A 47 7.23 4.16 11.34
N ASP A 48 8.25 3.31 11.45
CA ASP A 48 8.56 2.53 12.66
C ASP A 48 8.67 3.35 13.95
N HIS A 49 9.21 4.57 13.88
CA HIS A 49 9.40 5.44 15.04
C HIS A 49 8.09 5.94 15.66
N ASP A 50 6.99 5.92 14.91
CA ASP A 50 5.69 6.39 15.36
C ASP A 50 4.54 5.45 14.95
N ALA A 51 4.86 4.19 14.64
CA ALA A 51 3.91 3.21 14.10
C ALA A 51 2.72 2.88 15.01
N ASP A 52 2.85 3.11 16.32
CA ASP A 52 1.78 2.90 17.30
C ASP A 52 0.86 4.11 17.48
N VAL A 53 1.22 5.27 16.91
CA VAL A 53 0.42 6.49 16.99
C VAL A 53 -0.76 6.42 16.03
N ILE A 54 -1.97 6.70 16.54
CA ILE A 54 -3.16 6.86 15.69
C ILE A 54 -3.20 8.32 15.21
N ARG A 55 -2.88 8.55 13.94
CA ARG A 55 -2.91 9.89 13.32
C ARG A 55 -4.31 10.31 12.84
N GLY A 56 -5.22 9.35 12.61
CA GLY A 56 -6.56 9.64 12.12
C GLY A 56 -6.64 9.64 10.60
N GLY A 57 -7.46 10.54 10.05
CA GLY A 57 -7.58 10.73 8.60
C GLY A 57 -8.17 9.51 7.87
N PRO A 58 -7.76 9.26 6.62
CA PRO A 58 -8.16 8.10 5.83
C PRO A 58 -7.80 6.75 6.46
N ASN A 59 -6.75 6.70 7.28
CA ASN A 59 -6.37 5.53 8.08
C ASN A 59 -7.29 5.28 9.30
N GLY A 60 -8.20 6.21 9.60
CA GLY A 60 -9.22 6.09 10.64
C GLY A 60 -8.64 5.98 12.05
N SER A 61 -9.20 5.10 12.88
CA SER A 61 -8.73 4.86 14.25
C SER A 61 -7.65 3.78 14.36
N MET A 62 -6.94 3.51 13.27
CA MET A 62 -5.93 2.46 13.17
C MET A 62 -4.52 3.04 13.19
N SER A 63 -3.62 2.43 13.96
CA SER A 63 -2.18 2.71 13.88
C SER A 63 -1.51 1.86 12.80
N LEU A 64 -0.36 2.29 12.29
CA LEU A 64 0.42 1.51 11.32
C LEU A 64 0.76 0.11 11.85
N THR A 65 1.08 -0.04 13.14
CA THR A 65 1.30 -1.35 13.77
C THR A 65 0.09 -2.26 13.67
N GLU A 66 -1.11 -1.72 13.90
CA GLU A 66 -2.36 -2.49 13.77
C GLU A 66 -2.64 -2.85 12.30
N ALA A 67 -2.40 -1.93 11.37
CA ALA A 67 -2.55 -2.18 9.93
C ALA A 67 -1.63 -3.31 9.44
N ARG A 68 -0.35 -3.30 9.86
CA ARG A 68 0.62 -4.37 9.59
C ARG A 68 0.10 -5.73 10.08
N ARG A 69 -0.39 -5.79 11.33
CA ARG A 69 -0.95 -7.02 11.92
C ARG A 69 -2.19 -7.54 11.17
N ARG A 70 -3.09 -6.65 10.75
CA ARG A 70 -4.28 -7.00 9.97
C ARG A 70 -3.92 -7.53 8.60
N PHE A 71 -2.96 -6.90 7.92
CA PHE A 71 -2.50 -7.35 6.62
C PHE A 71 -1.83 -8.73 6.70
N GLN A 72 -1.00 -8.98 7.71
CA GLN A 72 -0.42 -10.30 7.97
C GLN A 72 -1.51 -11.35 8.24
N SER A 73 -2.53 -11.01 9.02
CA SER A 73 -3.65 -11.91 9.33
C SER A 73 -4.47 -12.26 8.08
N ARG A 74 -4.70 -11.27 7.20
CA ARG A 74 -5.34 -11.46 5.89
C ARG A 74 -4.54 -12.42 5.00
N GLN A 75 -3.22 -12.23 4.89
CA GLN A 75 -2.38 -13.14 4.12
C GLN A 75 -2.40 -14.56 4.69
N ALA A 76 -2.44 -14.71 6.01
CA ALA A 76 -2.51 -16.01 6.66
C ALA A 76 -3.85 -16.73 6.43
N CYS A 77 -4.98 -16.01 6.39
CA CYS A 77 -6.27 -16.64 6.04
C CYS A 77 -6.35 -17.00 4.56
N ASP A 78 -5.80 -16.18 3.68
CA ASP A 78 -5.74 -16.45 2.24
C ASP A 78 -4.85 -17.67 1.94
N ALA A 79 -3.70 -17.78 2.63
CA ALA A 79 -2.79 -18.94 2.49
C ALA A 79 -3.41 -20.26 3.01
N ARG A 80 -4.31 -20.19 4.00
CA ARG A 80 -4.98 -21.36 4.60
C ARG A 80 -6.19 -21.82 3.78
N CYS A 81 -6.68 -20.99 2.86
CA CYS A 81 -7.68 -21.37 1.86
C CYS A 81 -6.98 -21.74 0.55
N SER A 82 -6.01 -22.66 0.61
CA SER A 82 -5.51 -23.27 -0.62
C SER A 82 -6.64 -24.11 -1.22
N PRO A 83 -7.04 -23.93 -2.48
CA PRO A 83 -7.99 -24.85 -3.09
C PRO A 83 -7.39 -26.25 -3.05
N CYS A 84 -8.12 -27.22 -2.48
CA CYS A 84 -7.82 -28.63 -2.67
C CYS A 84 -7.61 -28.86 -4.17
N ARG A 85 -6.39 -29.22 -4.55
CA ARG A 85 -6.05 -29.60 -5.93
C ARG A 85 -6.27 -31.09 -6.12
#